data_AF-A0A958J8V5-F1
#
_entry.id   AF-A0A958J8V5-F1
#
_cell.length_a   1.000
_cell.length_b   1.000
_cell.length_c   1.000
_cell.angle_alpha   90.00
_cell.angle_beta   90.00
_cell.angle_gamma   90.00
#
_symmetry.space_group_name_H-M   'P 1'
#
loop_
_entity.id
_entity.type
_entity.pdbx_description
1 polymer ?
#
loop_
_entity_poly.entity_id
_entity_poly.type
_entity_poly.pdbx_seq_one_letter_code
_entity_poly.pdbx_strand_id
1 'polypeptide(L)'
;MTFFSRFARLLPLITLLFISFSFAQSGTPNVPLLVNVNQYGSTGYNDCWGYTANGREYALLGVLNGTSVIDITDTDNPVEIGFIPSTTSTWKDIKTYQHYAYVVNESGGGMQILDLSDLPNSVSLATTYNGFSTSHNIYIDVTTGILLSEGSAGQSVRTISLANPLSPVQLSSFGIECHDIYLQDNIAYVSEGFSGSLGIFDLTNPASPSLLTRLNIPAAGYVHNAWTTADGHYVMTTEETGGKTIKLWDVSDLSNITLTDQILGPSGLAHNTHIKGNYAYVSHYADGLRIYDISDPYDIVEAGYYDTYPSPSSGFDGAWGAYPFYASGKILISDRTTGLYVVYFEGAAEGDPLDPNPPANLAAYSDYTTPSSISLTWNDPTNYFNGDTLLPGDFTIEIERDGAPVASVAAGNGQYSDGGLNDGQLYQYAVYAKVTATDSTSQVVEVEWHAGGSPVPAAPDNLAGTGSAVAAVLTWNDPATQSDGTPLDDLAEIRIYRNGVQVATVAPGTESYTDNPPLGFTYAYTVTAADNENPVNESDAS
;
A
#
# COMPACT_ATOMS: atom_id res chain seq x y z
N MET A 1 -74.18 -15.47 62.60
CA MET A 1 -74.63 -14.90 61.31
C MET A 1 -73.38 -14.42 60.58
N THR A 2 -73.11 -14.95 59.37
CA THR A 2 -72.29 -14.38 58.27
C THR A 2 -70.81 -14.05 58.57
N PHE A 3 -69.76 -14.38 57.80
CA PHE A 3 -69.51 -15.05 56.52
C PHE A 3 -67.98 -15.35 56.48
N PHE A 4 -67.55 -16.30 55.64
CA PHE A 4 -66.13 -16.64 55.37
C PHE A 4 -65.30 -15.45 54.84
N SER A 5 -64.00 -15.38 55.18
CA SER A 5 -62.93 -15.24 54.17
C SER A 5 -61.54 -15.54 54.74
N ARG A 6 -60.73 -16.22 53.92
CA ARG A 6 -59.36 -16.65 54.21
C ARG A 6 -58.40 -15.46 54.08
N PHE A 7 -57.55 -15.23 55.07
CA PHE A 7 -56.35 -14.39 54.92
C PHE A 7 -55.12 -15.29 54.83
N ALA A 8 -54.65 -15.53 53.60
CA ALA A 8 -53.31 -16.00 53.33
C ALA A 8 -52.34 -14.81 53.46
N ARG A 9 -51.25 -14.99 54.22
CA ARG A 9 -50.18 -14.01 54.38
C ARG A 9 -49.40 -13.88 53.07
N LEU A 10 -49.51 -12.73 52.41
CA LEU A 10 -48.61 -12.30 51.33
C LEU A 10 -47.28 -11.84 51.97
N LEU A 11 -46.17 -12.46 51.55
CA LEU A 11 -44.82 -11.91 51.74
C LEU A 11 -44.68 -10.61 50.93
N PRO A 12 -43.97 -9.58 51.43
CA PRO A 12 -43.61 -8.44 50.60
C PRO A 12 -42.51 -8.86 49.62
N LEU A 13 -42.81 -8.78 48.32
CA LEU A 13 -41.85 -8.84 47.24
C LEU A 13 -41.03 -7.55 47.28
N ILE A 14 -39.78 -7.64 47.71
CA ILE A 14 -38.81 -6.53 47.62
C ILE A 14 -38.34 -6.46 46.17
N THR A 15 -38.91 -5.55 45.39
CA THR A 15 -38.42 -5.21 44.06
C THR A 15 -37.13 -4.40 44.22
N LEU A 16 -35.97 -5.05 44.06
CA LEU A 16 -34.68 -4.36 44.01
C LEU A 16 -34.61 -3.64 42.65
N LEU A 17 -34.81 -2.33 42.68
CA LEU A 17 -34.63 -1.45 41.52
C LEU A 17 -33.11 -1.37 41.26
N PHE A 18 -32.61 -2.15 40.31
CA PHE A 18 -31.25 -1.96 39.79
C PHE A 18 -31.24 -0.68 38.96
N ILE A 19 -30.85 0.43 39.60
CA ILE A 19 -30.46 1.66 38.90
C ILE A 19 -29.07 1.39 38.34
N SER A 20 -29.00 0.98 37.08
CA SER A 20 -27.77 0.99 36.30
C SER A 20 -27.38 2.45 36.08
N PHE A 21 -26.35 2.91 36.80
CA PHE A 21 -25.64 4.13 36.43
C PHE A 21 -24.82 3.80 35.19
N SER A 22 -25.25 4.27 34.02
CA SER A 22 -24.40 4.42 32.86
C SER A 22 -23.43 5.56 33.16
N PHE A 23 -22.14 5.23 33.29
CA PHE A 23 -21.09 6.24 33.25
C PHE A 23 -20.98 6.72 31.80
N ALA A 24 -21.40 7.96 31.55
CA ALA A 24 -20.95 8.67 30.36
C ALA A 24 -19.45 8.98 30.55
N GLN A 25 -18.57 8.29 29.83
CA GLN A 25 -17.19 8.73 29.70
C GLN A 25 -17.14 9.87 28.70
N SER A 26 -17.29 11.11 29.16
CA SER A 26 -16.59 12.22 28.50
C SER A 26 -15.16 12.23 29.04
N GLY A 27 -14.35 11.28 28.56
CA GLY A 27 -12.92 11.21 28.88
C GLY A 27 -12.17 12.37 28.23
N THR A 28 -10.99 12.73 28.73
CA THR A 28 -10.01 13.53 27.97
C THR A 28 -9.66 12.81 26.66
N PRO A 29 -9.32 13.51 25.55
CA PRO A 29 -8.80 12.83 24.36
C PRO A 29 -7.67 11.89 24.77
N ASN A 30 -7.82 10.61 24.44
CA ASN A 30 -6.86 9.54 24.78
C ASN A 30 -5.93 9.20 23.62
N VAL A 31 -6.09 9.88 22.48
CA VAL A 31 -5.21 9.83 21.33
C VAL A 31 -4.31 11.07 21.39
N PRO A 32 -2.99 10.94 21.66
CA PRO A 32 -2.09 12.09 21.78
C PRO A 32 -1.87 12.81 20.45
N LEU A 33 -1.88 14.15 20.51
CA LEU A 33 -1.39 15.01 19.42
C LEU A 33 0.14 14.94 19.35
N LEU A 34 0.66 14.72 18.14
CA LEU A 34 2.08 14.90 17.84
C LEU A 34 2.33 16.31 17.29
N VAL A 35 1.59 16.72 16.26
CA VAL A 35 1.75 18.05 15.66
C VAL A 35 0.50 18.58 14.96
N ASN A 36 0.36 19.90 14.91
CA ASN A 36 -0.63 20.60 14.08
C ASN A 36 0.07 21.58 13.13
N VAL A 37 -0.22 21.48 11.84
CA VAL A 37 0.30 22.33 10.77
C VAL A 37 -0.85 23.09 10.12
N ASN A 38 -0.89 24.41 10.32
CA ASN A 38 -1.97 25.27 9.84
C ASN A 38 -1.49 26.48 9.00
N GLN A 39 -0.61 26.23 8.03
CA GLN A 39 -0.02 27.29 7.19
C GLN A 39 -1.02 28.01 6.27
N TYR A 40 -2.10 27.34 5.88
CA TYR A 40 -3.12 27.80 4.92
C TYR A 40 -4.51 28.04 5.54
N GLY A 41 -4.60 28.31 6.85
CA GLY A 41 -5.90 28.44 7.55
C GLY A 41 -6.85 29.51 6.98
N SER A 42 -6.34 30.54 6.31
CA SER A 42 -7.15 31.57 5.63
C SER A 42 -7.67 31.14 4.25
N THR A 43 -7.11 30.07 3.68
CA THR A 43 -7.44 29.52 2.36
C THR A 43 -8.37 28.32 2.49
N GLY A 44 -8.16 27.48 3.51
CA GLY A 44 -8.97 26.29 3.79
C GLY A 44 -8.37 25.01 3.21
N TYR A 45 -8.74 23.89 3.81
CA TYR A 45 -8.24 22.55 3.51
C TYR A 45 -9.35 21.61 3.06
N ASN A 46 -8.96 20.49 2.46
CA ASN A 46 -9.83 19.37 2.11
C ASN A 46 -9.09 18.07 2.41
N ASP A 47 -9.18 17.02 1.59
CA ASP A 47 -8.70 15.69 1.97
C ASP A 47 -7.18 15.59 2.22
N CYS A 48 -6.76 14.52 2.88
CA CYS A 48 -5.35 14.17 3.07
C CYS A 48 -5.07 12.71 2.74
N TRP A 49 -3.84 12.46 2.29
CA TRP A 49 -3.32 11.11 2.07
C TRP A 49 -1.90 10.99 2.59
N GLY A 50 -1.48 9.78 2.97
CA GLY A 50 -0.10 9.52 3.39
C GLY A 50 0.76 8.90 2.28
N TYR A 51 2.05 9.18 2.34
CA TYR A 51 3.07 8.57 1.50
C TYR A 51 4.32 8.29 2.33
N THR A 52 4.95 7.13 2.13
CA THR A 52 6.20 6.74 2.80
C THR A 52 7.25 6.47 1.74
N ALA A 53 8.44 7.06 1.88
CA ALA A 53 9.57 6.81 1.00
C ALA A 53 10.89 7.03 1.74
N ASN A 54 11.89 6.20 1.47
CA ASN A 54 13.25 6.34 2.02
C ASN A 54 13.29 6.46 3.57
N GLY A 55 12.42 5.71 4.26
CA GLY A 55 12.30 5.75 5.73
C GLY A 55 11.67 7.02 6.30
N ARG A 56 11.01 7.83 5.45
CA ARG A 56 10.33 9.07 5.81
C ARG A 56 8.84 8.96 5.54
N GLU A 57 8.06 9.66 6.36
CA GLU A 57 6.61 9.74 6.25
C GLU A 57 6.21 11.16 5.82
N TYR A 58 5.32 11.25 4.83
CA TYR A 58 4.90 12.51 4.22
C TYR A 58 3.38 12.60 4.17
N ALA A 59 2.85 13.73 4.64
CA ALA A 59 1.46 14.08 4.44
C ALA A 59 1.26 14.80 3.10
N LEU A 60 0.35 14.28 2.28
CA LEU A 60 -0.18 14.95 1.10
C LEU A 60 -1.48 15.64 1.52
N LEU A 61 -1.44 16.96 1.65
CA LEU A 61 -2.55 17.76 2.17
C LEU A 61 -3.19 18.58 1.06
N GLY A 62 -4.47 18.36 0.82
CA GLY A 62 -5.24 19.18 -0.08
C GLY A 62 -5.58 20.54 0.51
N VAL A 63 -5.27 21.59 -0.23
CA VAL A 63 -5.55 22.99 0.08
C VAL A 63 -6.49 23.53 -1.00
N LEU A 64 -7.32 24.53 -0.68
CA LEU A 64 -8.32 25.05 -1.63
C LEU A 64 -7.72 25.34 -3.02
N ASN A 65 -6.50 25.87 -3.11
CA ASN A 65 -5.83 26.27 -4.34
C ASN A 65 -4.62 25.39 -4.76
N GLY A 66 -4.46 24.19 -4.19
CA GLY A 66 -3.31 23.34 -4.49
C GLY A 66 -3.19 22.11 -3.58
N THR A 67 -2.03 21.46 -3.65
CA THR A 67 -1.68 20.33 -2.78
C THR A 67 -0.32 20.61 -2.15
N SER A 68 -0.25 20.50 -0.82
CA SER A 68 0.97 20.62 -0.04
C SER A 68 1.54 19.22 0.25
N VAL A 69 2.87 19.08 0.17
CA VAL A 69 3.59 17.86 0.57
C VAL A 69 4.47 18.20 1.75
N ILE A 70 4.21 17.56 2.90
CA ILE A 70 4.82 17.90 4.19
C ILE A 70 5.53 16.67 4.74
N ASP A 71 6.83 16.76 5.00
CA ASP A 71 7.57 15.75 5.76
C ASP A 71 7.17 15.85 7.23
N ILE A 72 6.67 14.72 7.75
CA ILE A 72 6.18 14.56 9.13
C ILE A 72 7.00 13.52 9.90
N THR A 73 8.17 13.13 9.36
CA THR A 73 9.04 12.13 9.99
C THR A 73 9.44 12.57 11.39
N ASP A 74 9.86 13.84 11.53
CA ASP A 74 10.05 14.52 12.80
C ASP A 74 8.85 15.43 13.06
N THR A 75 7.94 14.99 13.93
CA THR A 75 6.74 15.76 14.26
C THR A 75 7.03 16.98 15.13
N ASP A 76 8.20 17.09 15.76
CA ASP A 76 8.59 18.33 16.45
C ASP A 76 8.95 19.43 15.46
N ASN A 77 9.37 19.07 14.24
CA ASN A 77 9.83 19.98 13.19
C ASN A 77 9.28 19.58 11.80
N PRO A 78 7.96 19.61 11.56
CA PRO A 78 7.41 19.28 10.24
C PRO A 78 7.87 20.30 9.19
N VAL A 79 8.14 19.83 7.97
CA VAL A 79 8.66 20.67 6.88
C VAL A 79 7.82 20.51 5.62
N GLU A 80 7.24 21.60 5.10
CA GLU A 80 6.66 21.61 3.77
C GLU A 80 7.77 21.49 2.71
N ILE A 81 7.79 20.36 1.99
CA ILE A 81 8.75 20.08 0.92
C ILE A 81 8.37 20.85 -0.35
N GLY A 82 7.07 20.99 -0.61
CA GLY A 82 6.60 21.84 -1.70
C GLY A 82 5.09 21.92 -1.80
N PHE A 83 4.65 22.89 -2.62
CA PHE A 83 3.24 23.17 -2.87
C PHE A 83 2.99 23.21 -4.39
N ILE A 84 2.04 22.40 -4.85
CA ILE A 84 1.64 22.30 -6.26
C ILE A 84 0.32 23.04 -6.47
N PRO A 85 0.30 24.19 -7.17
CA PRO A 85 -0.92 24.94 -7.43
C PRO A 85 -1.90 24.16 -8.31
N SER A 86 -3.19 24.41 -8.11
CA SER A 86 -4.28 23.82 -8.89
C SER A 86 -5.49 24.75 -8.96
N THR A 87 -6.51 24.38 -9.74
CA THR A 87 -7.79 25.07 -9.72
C THR A 87 -8.36 25.11 -8.30
N THR A 88 -8.89 26.28 -7.92
CA THR A 88 -9.56 26.47 -6.62
C THR A 88 -10.75 25.52 -6.50
N SER A 89 -10.71 24.62 -5.52
CA SER A 89 -11.78 23.67 -5.25
C SER A 89 -11.88 23.36 -3.76
N THR A 90 -13.11 23.35 -3.24
CA THR A 90 -13.41 22.90 -1.86
C THR A 90 -13.31 21.39 -1.69
N TRP A 91 -13.18 20.65 -2.79
CA TRP A 91 -13.11 19.19 -2.82
C TRP A 91 -11.91 18.75 -3.64
N LYS A 92 -11.04 17.96 -3.02
CA LYS A 92 -9.99 17.20 -3.69
C LYS A 92 -9.92 15.84 -3.04
N ASP A 93 -9.42 14.90 -3.81
CA ASP A 93 -9.03 13.59 -3.31
C ASP A 93 -7.65 13.24 -3.87
N ILE A 94 -6.87 12.55 -3.06
CA ILE A 94 -5.45 12.25 -3.29
C ILE A 94 -5.23 10.76 -3.04
N LYS A 95 -4.59 10.08 -4.00
CA LYS A 95 -4.12 8.70 -3.85
C LYS A 95 -2.73 8.54 -4.48
N THR A 96 -1.98 7.55 -4.03
CA THR A 96 -0.61 7.31 -4.50
C THR A 96 -0.50 5.97 -5.23
N TYR A 97 0.38 5.92 -6.23
CA TYR A 97 0.80 4.68 -6.89
C TYR A 97 2.22 4.84 -7.39
N GLN A 98 3.09 3.89 -7.03
CA GLN A 98 4.54 4.03 -7.15
C GLN A 98 5.00 5.34 -6.49
N HIS A 99 5.85 6.12 -7.16
CA HIS A 99 6.31 7.43 -6.70
C HIS A 99 5.43 8.59 -7.19
N TYR A 100 4.19 8.34 -7.63
CA TYR A 100 3.27 9.37 -8.07
C TYR A 100 2.11 9.58 -7.11
N ALA A 101 1.70 10.83 -6.94
CA ALA A 101 0.40 11.18 -6.37
C ALA A 101 -0.56 11.65 -7.46
N TYR A 102 -1.78 11.13 -7.41
CA TYR A 102 -2.89 11.45 -8.28
C TYR A 102 -3.87 12.33 -7.52
N VAL A 103 -4.16 13.51 -8.04
CA VAL A 103 -5.00 14.51 -7.37
C VAL A 103 -6.16 14.89 -8.28
N VAL A 104 -7.39 14.65 -7.82
CA VAL A 104 -8.62 15.06 -8.51
C VAL A 104 -9.33 16.20 -7.79
N ASN A 105 -10.30 16.83 -8.45
CA ASN A 105 -11.15 17.86 -7.87
C ASN A 105 -12.46 18.03 -8.67
N GLU A 106 -13.42 18.73 -8.08
CA GLU A 106 -14.73 18.98 -8.69
C GLU A 106 -14.84 20.28 -9.52
N SER A 107 -13.80 21.10 -9.53
CA SER A 107 -13.85 22.45 -10.13
C SER A 107 -13.19 22.53 -11.51
N GLY A 108 -12.53 21.47 -11.96
CA GLY A 108 -11.97 21.34 -13.31
C GLY A 108 -10.44 21.16 -13.32
N GLY A 109 -9.88 21.10 -14.53
CA GLY A 109 -8.43 20.97 -14.71
C GLY A 109 -7.91 19.53 -14.71
N GLY A 110 -8.81 18.54 -14.78
CA GLY A 110 -8.43 17.13 -14.87
C GLY A 110 -7.80 16.58 -13.60
N MET A 111 -7.06 15.49 -13.74
CA MET A 111 -6.31 14.86 -12.65
C MET A 111 -4.84 15.26 -12.74
N GLN A 112 -4.32 15.93 -11.71
CA GLN A 112 -2.89 16.22 -11.62
C GLN A 112 -2.13 14.96 -11.19
N ILE A 113 -0.96 14.75 -11.78
CA ILE A 113 -0.04 13.66 -11.45
C ILE A 113 1.27 14.30 -10.99
N LEU A 114 1.56 14.17 -9.71
CA LEU A 114 2.69 14.76 -9.02
C LEU A 114 3.81 13.72 -8.91
N ASP A 115 5.05 14.11 -9.18
CA ASP A 115 6.23 13.27 -9.01
C ASP A 115 6.81 13.47 -7.60
N LEU A 116 6.90 12.37 -6.85
CA LEU A 116 7.41 12.27 -5.48
C LEU A 116 8.79 11.58 -5.41
N SER A 117 9.43 11.28 -6.54
CA SER A 117 10.68 10.50 -6.58
C SER A 117 11.89 11.22 -5.97
N ASP A 118 11.90 12.55 -6.00
CA ASP A 118 12.99 13.38 -5.45
C ASP A 118 12.75 13.80 -4.00
N LEU A 119 11.77 13.21 -3.30
CA LEU A 119 11.60 13.46 -1.87
C LEU A 119 12.82 12.97 -1.06
N PRO A 120 13.30 13.73 -0.05
CA PRO A 120 12.72 14.96 0.51
C PRO A 120 13.16 16.28 -0.16
N ASN A 121 13.88 16.25 -1.28
CA ASN A 121 14.46 17.49 -1.86
C ASN A 121 13.41 18.36 -2.56
N SER A 122 12.52 17.74 -3.35
CA SER A 122 11.50 18.48 -4.10
C SER A 122 10.29 17.62 -4.47
N VAL A 123 9.20 18.31 -4.83
CA VAL A 123 8.01 17.74 -5.47
C VAL A 123 7.69 18.56 -6.72
N SER A 124 7.19 17.93 -7.78
CA SER A 124 6.83 18.63 -9.01
C SER A 124 5.55 18.07 -9.64
N LEU A 125 4.89 18.88 -10.47
CA LEU A 125 3.79 18.41 -11.33
C LEU A 125 4.41 17.71 -12.55
N ALA A 126 4.25 16.40 -12.65
CA ALA A 126 4.74 15.62 -13.80
C ALA A 126 3.88 15.85 -15.05
N THR A 127 2.56 15.73 -14.90
CA THR A 127 1.60 15.96 -15.99
C THR A 127 0.17 16.15 -15.45
N THR A 128 -0.77 16.44 -16.35
CA THR A 128 -2.20 16.47 -16.07
C THR A 128 -2.94 15.54 -17.03
N TYR A 129 -3.65 14.57 -16.47
CA TYR A 129 -4.54 13.70 -17.22
C TYR A 129 -5.87 14.41 -17.50
N ASN A 130 -6.21 14.54 -18.79
CA ASN A 130 -7.38 15.27 -19.27
C ASN A 130 -8.48 14.35 -19.84
N GLY A 131 -8.47 13.04 -19.51
CA GLY A 131 -9.52 12.11 -19.96
C GLY A 131 -10.90 12.40 -19.35
N PHE A 132 -10.93 13.13 -18.24
CA PHE A 132 -12.11 13.74 -17.66
C PHE A 132 -11.79 15.15 -17.16
N SER A 133 -12.81 16.00 -16.99
CA SER A 133 -12.62 17.36 -16.47
C SER A 133 -12.59 17.40 -14.94
N THR A 134 -13.40 16.56 -14.29
CA THR A 134 -13.63 16.55 -12.83
C THR A 134 -13.83 15.13 -12.34
N SER A 135 -13.53 14.90 -11.06
CA SER A 135 -13.88 13.72 -10.29
C SER A 135 -13.85 14.09 -8.81
N HIS A 136 -14.83 13.62 -8.03
CA HIS A 136 -14.90 13.87 -6.59
C HIS A 136 -13.89 13.02 -5.82
N ASN A 137 -13.95 11.69 -6.03
CA ASN A 137 -13.10 10.70 -5.38
C ASN A 137 -12.40 9.79 -6.39
N ILE A 138 -11.25 9.26 -5.96
CA ILE A 138 -10.49 8.21 -6.63
C ILE A 138 -10.05 7.14 -5.62
N TYR A 139 -9.87 5.93 -6.13
CA TYR A 139 -9.20 4.85 -5.43
C TYR A 139 -8.18 4.22 -6.35
N ILE A 140 -7.06 3.76 -5.82
CA ILE A 140 -6.04 3.06 -6.62
C ILE A 140 -5.73 1.73 -5.96
N ASP A 141 -5.94 0.64 -6.71
CA ASP A 141 -5.34 -0.64 -6.37
C ASP A 141 -3.87 -0.62 -6.78
N VAL A 142 -3.00 -0.51 -5.78
CA VAL A 142 -1.56 -0.41 -5.94
C VAL A 142 -0.90 -1.70 -6.41
N THR A 143 -1.58 -2.85 -6.27
CA THR A 143 -1.05 -4.14 -6.71
C THR A 143 -1.22 -4.30 -8.22
N THR A 144 -2.37 -3.89 -8.76
CA THR A 144 -2.68 -4.05 -10.20
C THR A 144 -2.43 -2.79 -11.03
N GLY A 145 -2.28 -1.63 -10.39
CA GLY A 145 -2.18 -0.34 -11.07
C GLY A 145 -3.50 0.06 -11.74
N ILE A 146 -4.63 -0.25 -11.11
CA ILE A 146 -5.96 0.17 -11.56
C ILE A 146 -6.47 1.30 -10.68
N LEU A 147 -6.76 2.43 -11.33
CA LEU A 147 -7.42 3.58 -10.72
C LEU A 147 -8.94 3.52 -11.00
N LEU A 148 -9.72 3.68 -9.95
CA LEU A 148 -11.15 3.92 -9.99
C LEU A 148 -11.41 5.40 -9.74
N SER A 149 -12.28 6.00 -10.54
CA SER A 149 -12.62 7.41 -10.43
C SER A 149 -14.13 7.57 -10.47
N GLU A 150 -14.65 8.41 -9.59
CA GLU A 150 -16.03 8.85 -9.66
C GLU A 150 -16.25 9.63 -10.95
N GLY A 151 -17.30 9.27 -11.67
CA GLY A 151 -17.62 9.87 -12.96
C GLY A 151 -18.99 10.49 -13.03
N SER A 152 -19.27 11.14 -14.16
CA SER A 152 -20.45 11.95 -14.36
C SER A 152 -21.36 11.37 -15.45
N ALA A 153 -22.67 11.66 -15.33
CA ALA A 153 -23.66 11.52 -16.40
C ALA A 153 -23.62 10.17 -17.18
N GLY A 154 -23.87 9.05 -16.47
CA GLY A 154 -23.97 7.71 -17.08
C GLY A 154 -22.66 6.92 -17.10
N GLN A 155 -21.56 7.48 -16.59
CA GLN A 155 -20.30 6.80 -16.29
C GLN A 155 -20.01 6.91 -14.79
N SER A 156 -20.85 6.32 -13.93
CA SER A 156 -20.81 6.58 -12.48
C SER A 156 -19.47 6.21 -11.85
N VAL A 157 -18.83 5.14 -12.31
CA VAL A 157 -17.44 4.81 -11.99
C VAL A 157 -16.66 4.58 -13.28
N ARG A 158 -15.44 5.11 -13.38
CA ARG A 158 -14.48 4.86 -14.46
C ARG A 158 -13.39 3.92 -13.98
N THR A 159 -13.03 2.92 -14.78
CA THR A 159 -11.81 2.13 -14.55
C THR A 159 -10.70 2.65 -15.45
N ILE A 160 -9.52 2.93 -14.88
CA ILE A 160 -8.40 3.57 -15.56
C ILE A 160 -7.13 2.77 -15.28
N SER A 161 -6.44 2.33 -16.33
CA SER A 161 -5.14 1.66 -16.21
C SER A 161 -4.03 2.68 -15.98
N LEU A 162 -3.17 2.40 -15.00
CA LEU A 162 -1.92 3.10 -14.70
C LEU A 162 -0.70 2.31 -15.17
N ALA A 163 -0.84 1.40 -16.14
CA ALA A 163 0.29 0.66 -16.72
C ALA A 163 1.39 1.61 -17.27
N ASN A 164 0.98 2.78 -17.76
CA ASN A 164 1.84 3.94 -17.87
C ASN A 164 1.35 5.03 -16.89
N PRO A 165 2.03 5.24 -15.75
CA PRO A 165 1.60 6.18 -14.72
C PRO A 165 1.38 7.63 -15.21
N LEU A 166 2.15 8.06 -16.22
CA LEU A 166 2.08 9.41 -16.80
C LEU A 166 1.14 9.49 -18.01
N SER A 167 0.61 8.37 -18.48
CA SER A 167 -0.38 8.32 -19.55
C SER A 167 -1.50 7.33 -19.21
N PRO A 168 -2.35 7.65 -18.21
CA PRO A 168 -3.46 6.78 -17.83
C PRO A 168 -4.43 6.53 -18.99
N VAL A 169 -5.02 5.33 -19.04
CA VAL A 169 -5.97 4.94 -20.10
C VAL A 169 -7.26 4.43 -19.47
N GLN A 170 -8.39 5.08 -19.74
CA GLN A 170 -9.69 4.58 -19.32
C GLN A 170 -10.03 3.28 -20.06
N LEU A 171 -10.34 2.22 -19.31
CA LEU A 171 -10.68 0.89 -19.83
C LEU A 171 -12.19 0.72 -19.99
N SER A 172 -12.96 1.14 -18.99
CA SER A 172 -14.43 0.99 -18.98
C SER A 172 -15.12 2.01 -18.07
N SER A 173 -16.44 1.88 -17.96
CA SER A 173 -17.25 2.57 -16.96
C SER A 173 -18.43 1.70 -16.53
N PHE A 174 -18.85 1.80 -15.27
CA PHE A 174 -19.94 1.00 -14.69
C PHE A 174 -20.66 1.76 -13.56
N GLY A 175 -21.61 1.09 -12.91
CA GLY A 175 -22.37 1.63 -11.79
C GLY A 175 -23.60 2.45 -12.20
N ILE A 176 -24.35 2.91 -11.21
CA ILE A 176 -25.57 3.72 -11.38
C ILE A 176 -25.44 5.11 -10.76
N GLU A 177 -24.77 5.18 -9.61
CA GLU A 177 -24.40 6.39 -8.87
C GLU A 177 -23.12 6.05 -8.11
N CYS A 178 -22.31 7.04 -7.81
CA CYS A 178 -21.07 6.88 -7.07
C CYS A 178 -20.78 8.16 -6.33
N HIS A 179 -20.44 8.04 -5.05
CA HIS A 179 -19.82 9.10 -4.28
C HIS A 179 -18.36 8.75 -3.94
N ASP A 180 -18.15 7.52 -3.48
CA ASP A 180 -16.84 7.00 -3.11
C ASP A 180 -16.72 5.53 -3.52
N ILE A 181 -15.47 5.09 -3.72
CA ILE A 181 -15.14 3.75 -4.19
C ILE A 181 -14.03 3.17 -3.31
N TYR A 182 -14.22 1.95 -2.88
CA TYR A 182 -13.19 1.15 -2.25
C TYR A 182 -12.99 -0.16 -3.01
N LEU A 183 -11.75 -0.62 -3.15
CA LEU A 183 -11.42 -1.86 -3.86
C LEU A 183 -10.49 -2.71 -3.02
N GLN A 184 -10.89 -3.95 -2.77
CA GLN A 184 -10.07 -4.98 -2.14
C GLN A 184 -10.26 -6.30 -2.88
N ASP A 185 -9.17 -7.00 -3.19
CA ASP A 185 -9.18 -8.36 -3.77
C ASP A 185 -10.07 -8.49 -5.01
N ASN A 186 -10.00 -7.51 -5.91
CA ASN A 186 -10.85 -7.37 -7.11
C ASN A 186 -12.35 -7.15 -6.83
N ILE A 187 -12.77 -6.91 -5.59
CA ILE A 187 -14.15 -6.55 -5.25
C ILE A 187 -14.25 -5.04 -4.99
N ALA A 188 -15.00 -4.35 -5.85
CA ALA A 188 -15.26 -2.93 -5.70
C ALA A 188 -16.56 -2.68 -4.93
N TYR A 189 -16.46 -1.88 -3.87
CA TYR A 189 -17.56 -1.37 -3.06
C TYR A 189 -17.81 0.08 -3.45
N VAL A 190 -18.95 0.33 -4.08
CA VAL A 190 -19.33 1.65 -4.61
C VAL A 190 -20.43 2.23 -3.74
N SER A 191 -20.14 3.33 -3.06
CA SER A 191 -21.13 4.06 -2.25
C SER A 191 -22.05 4.85 -3.18
N GLU A 192 -23.30 4.44 -3.31
CA GLU A 192 -24.23 4.94 -4.35
C GLU A 192 -25.06 6.14 -3.88
N GLY A 193 -24.53 6.99 -2.98
CA GLY A 193 -25.09 8.31 -2.67
C GLY A 193 -26.57 8.29 -2.27
N PHE A 194 -27.39 9.05 -3.00
CA PHE A 194 -28.84 9.17 -2.77
C PHE A 194 -29.65 7.95 -3.25
N SER A 195 -29.05 7.04 -4.01
CA SER A 195 -29.67 5.74 -4.29
C SER A 195 -29.87 4.92 -3.01
N GLY A 196 -29.14 5.25 -1.93
CA GLY A 196 -29.34 4.65 -0.61
C GLY A 196 -28.80 3.23 -0.52
N SER A 197 -27.79 2.91 -1.31
CA SER A 197 -27.24 1.57 -1.46
C SER A 197 -25.72 1.54 -1.57
N LEU A 198 -25.15 0.37 -1.28
CA LEU A 198 -23.77 0.00 -1.57
C LEU A 198 -23.77 -1.03 -2.70
N GLY A 199 -23.23 -0.66 -3.86
CA GLY A 199 -23.05 -1.57 -4.99
C GLY A 199 -21.77 -2.37 -4.84
N ILE A 200 -21.85 -3.70 -4.93
CA ILE A 200 -20.70 -4.60 -4.81
C ILE A 200 -20.45 -5.24 -6.17
N PHE A 201 -19.27 -5.01 -6.74
CA PHE A 201 -18.91 -5.39 -8.11
C PHE A 201 -17.67 -6.27 -8.14
N ASP A 202 -17.66 -7.25 -9.05
CA ASP A 202 -16.46 -7.99 -9.44
C ASP A 202 -15.68 -7.18 -10.47
N LEU A 203 -14.42 -6.94 -10.17
CA LEU A 203 -13.44 -6.17 -10.93
C LEU A 203 -12.27 -7.02 -11.44
N THR A 204 -12.36 -8.35 -11.39
CA THR A 204 -11.35 -9.29 -11.91
C THR A 204 -10.96 -8.96 -13.36
N ASN A 205 -11.93 -8.47 -14.15
CA ASN A 205 -11.67 -7.84 -15.43
C ASN A 205 -12.04 -6.34 -15.37
N PRO A 206 -11.07 -5.43 -15.21
CA PRO A 206 -11.34 -4.00 -15.10
C PRO A 206 -11.84 -3.38 -16.42
N ALA A 207 -11.79 -4.08 -17.55
CA ALA A 207 -12.41 -3.65 -18.80
C ALA A 207 -13.91 -4.04 -18.91
N SER A 208 -14.40 -4.91 -18.02
CA SER A 208 -15.81 -5.31 -17.97
C SER A 208 -16.27 -5.67 -16.54
N PRO A 209 -16.32 -4.68 -15.62
CA PRO A 209 -16.86 -4.89 -14.28
C PRO A 209 -18.28 -5.44 -14.28
N SER A 210 -18.63 -6.28 -13.30
CA SER A 210 -19.97 -6.87 -13.19
C SER A 210 -20.53 -6.73 -11.78
N LEU A 211 -21.83 -6.43 -11.67
CA LEU A 211 -22.51 -6.32 -10.38
C LEU A 211 -22.67 -7.72 -9.77
N LEU A 212 -22.16 -7.92 -8.56
CA LEU A 212 -22.39 -9.13 -7.77
C LEU A 212 -23.70 -9.01 -6.98
N THR A 213 -23.83 -7.94 -6.20
CA THR A 213 -25.01 -7.67 -5.39
C THR A 213 -25.13 -6.19 -5.07
N ARG A 214 -26.28 -5.77 -4.56
CA ARG A 214 -26.52 -4.41 -4.08
C ARG A 214 -27.16 -4.47 -2.71
N LEU A 215 -26.45 -3.93 -1.73
CA LEU A 215 -26.93 -3.80 -0.36
C LEU A 215 -27.76 -2.50 -0.24
N ASN A 216 -29.04 -2.62 0.08
CA ASN A 216 -29.88 -1.45 0.37
C ASN A 216 -29.71 -1.06 1.83
N ILE A 217 -29.29 0.19 2.09
CA ILE A 217 -29.08 0.68 3.45
C ILE A 217 -30.43 1.04 4.09
N PRO A 218 -30.81 0.44 5.23
CA PRO A 218 -32.09 0.69 5.88
C PRO A 218 -32.21 2.15 6.32
N ALA A 219 -33.32 2.79 5.92
CA ALA A 219 -33.58 4.19 6.21
C ALA A 219 -32.41 5.10 5.78
N ALA A 220 -31.87 4.88 4.58
CA ALA A 220 -30.70 5.60 4.09
C ALA A 220 -30.87 7.14 4.09
N GLY A 221 -29.78 7.85 4.38
CA GLY A 221 -29.48 9.22 3.96
C GLY A 221 -28.64 9.19 2.69
N TYR A 222 -27.55 9.96 2.67
CA TYR A 222 -26.56 9.95 1.60
C TYR A 222 -25.45 8.93 1.91
N VAL A 223 -25.47 7.77 1.23
CA VAL A 223 -24.45 6.71 1.42
C VAL A 223 -23.12 7.20 0.87
N HIS A 224 -22.16 7.40 1.75
CA HIS A 224 -21.03 8.28 1.47
C HIS A 224 -19.73 7.52 1.19
N ASN A 225 -19.35 6.62 2.09
CA ASN A 225 -18.09 5.88 2.04
C ASN A 225 -18.28 4.46 2.62
N ALA A 226 -17.42 3.55 2.17
CA ALA A 226 -17.35 2.18 2.69
C ALA A 226 -15.91 1.68 2.73
N TRP A 227 -15.61 0.81 3.70
CA TRP A 227 -14.30 0.19 3.84
C TRP A 227 -14.42 -1.18 4.51
N THR A 228 -13.64 -2.18 4.09
CA THR A 228 -13.72 -3.55 4.62
C THR A 228 -12.66 -3.86 5.66
N THR A 229 -12.92 -4.90 6.46
CA THR A 229 -11.85 -5.59 7.21
C THR A 229 -10.89 -6.26 6.23
N ALA A 230 -9.64 -6.45 6.66
CA ALA A 230 -8.59 -7.03 5.81
C ALA A 230 -8.91 -8.45 5.31
N ASP A 231 -9.71 -9.22 6.05
CA ASP A 231 -10.19 -10.55 5.63
C ASP A 231 -11.37 -10.50 4.64
N GLY A 232 -11.89 -9.30 4.33
CA GLY A 232 -13.01 -9.07 3.43
C GLY A 232 -14.35 -9.56 3.96
N HIS A 233 -14.45 -10.02 5.21
CA HIS A 233 -15.69 -10.56 5.76
C HIS A 233 -16.66 -9.50 6.24
N TYR A 234 -16.17 -8.32 6.64
CA TYR A 234 -17.02 -7.23 7.10
C TYR A 234 -16.78 -5.96 6.29
N VAL A 235 -17.84 -5.19 6.06
CA VAL A 235 -17.77 -3.85 5.47
C VAL A 235 -18.45 -2.85 6.40
N MET A 236 -17.76 -1.74 6.67
CA MET A 236 -18.34 -0.60 7.37
C MET A 236 -18.79 0.45 6.36
N THR A 237 -20.00 0.98 6.54
CA THR A 237 -20.56 2.04 5.71
C THR A 237 -20.85 3.29 6.54
N THR A 238 -20.56 4.46 5.99
CA THR A 238 -20.96 5.75 6.55
C THR A 238 -22.03 6.42 5.68
N GLU A 239 -22.80 7.29 6.32
CA GLU A 239 -23.79 8.12 5.63
C GLU A 239 -23.59 9.57 6.05
N GLU A 240 -23.31 10.44 5.09
CA GLU A 240 -23.04 11.85 5.32
C GLU A 240 -24.36 12.63 5.43
N THR A 241 -25.14 12.25 6.42
CA THR A 241 -26.44 12.86 6.73
C THR A 241 -26.63 12.85 8.24
N GLY A 242 -27.02 13.99 8.80
CA GLY A 242 -27.20 14.12 10.25
C GLY A 242 -28.15 13.09 10.84
N GLY A 243 -27.76 12.49 11.96
CA GLY A 243 -28.52 11.48 12.69
C GLY A 243 -28.43 10.06 12.11
N LYS A 244 -27.53 9.80 11.16
CA LYS A 244 -27.28 8.45 10.63
C LYS A 244 -26.19 7.74 11.42
N THR A 245 -26.40 6.45 11.60
CA THR A 245 -25.44 5.54 12.23
C THR A 245 -24.41 5.08 11.21
N ILE A 246 -23.17 4.92 11.68
CA ILE A 246 -22.16 4.09 11.02
C ILE A 246 -22.60 2.63 11.21
N LYS A 247 -22.51 1.82 10.16
CA LYS A 247 -23.05 0.45 10.15
C LYS A 247 -21.96 -0.52 9.75
N LEU A 248 -21.85 -1.64 10.47
CA LEU A 248 -20.96 -2.75 10.16
C LEU A 248 -21.80 -3.93 9.66
N TRP A 249 -21.40 -4.49 8.53
CA TRP A 249 -22.13 -5.54 7.82
C TRP A 249 -21.24 -6.75 7.66
N ASP A 250 -21.77 -7.94 7.94
CA ASP A 250 -21.18 -9.21 7.52
C ASP A 250 -21.50 -9.42 6.04
N VAL A 251 -20.44 -9.48 5.22
CA VAL A 251 -20.44 -9.68 3.77
C VAL A 251 -19.69 -10.96 3.36
N SER A 252 -19.38 -11.84 4.32
CA SER A 252 -18.73 -13.14 4.05
C SER A 252 -19.53 -14.03 3.09
N ASP A 253 -20.86 -13.85 3.05
CA ASP A 253 -21.76 -14.38 2.03
C ASP A 253 -22.57 -13.26 1.37
N LEU A 254 -22.18 -12.86 0.15
CA LEU A 254 -22.86 -11.79 -0.61
C LEU A 254 -24.32 -12.11 -0.96
N SER A 255 -24.77 -13.37 -0.83
CA SER A 255 -26.17 -13.74 -0.99
C SER A 255 -27.00 -13.52 0.29
N ASN A 256 -26.34 -13.33 1.43
CA ASN A 256 -26.95 -13.16 2.75
C ASN A 256 -26.17 -12.15 3.61
N ILE A 257 -26.15 -10.89 3.17
CA ILE A 257 -25.52 -9.79 3.92
C ILE A 257 -26.36 -9.44 5.15
N THR A 258 -25.73 -9.30 6.31
CA THR A 258 -26.43 -8.96 7.57
C THR A 258 -25.78 -7.77 8.29
N LEU A 259 -26.61 -6.91 8.90
CA LEU A 259 -26.13 -5.85 9.79
C LEU A 259 -25.74 -6.49 11.12
N THR A 260 -24.47 -6.39 11.52
CA THR A 260 -23.99 -6.97 12.77
C THR A 260 -24.10 -5.98 13.93
N ASP A 261 -23.70 -4.73 13.70
CA ASP A 261 -23.83 -3.65 14.68
C ASP A 261 -23.85 -2.26 14.01
N GLN A 262 -24.22 -1.23 14.77
CA GLN A 262 -24.22 0.16 14.33
C GLN A 262 -24.05 1.14 15.50
N ILE A 263 -23.38 2.26 15.22
CA ILE A 263 -23.11 3.29 16.22
C ILE A 263 -23.43 4.69 15.68
N LEU A 264 -24.01 5.54 16.54
CA LEU A 264 -24.18 6.96 16.26
C LEU A 264 -23.02 7.70 16.91
N GLY A 265 -22.13 8.28 16.09
CA GLY A 265 -21.05 9.13 16.61
C GLY A 265 -21.60 10.36 17.34
N PRO A 266 -20.84 10.99 18.25
CA PRO A 266 -21.38 12.02 19.15
C PRO A 266 -21.95 13.27 18.43
N SER A 267 -21.39 13.65 17.28
CA SER A 267 -21.83 14.75 16.41
C SER A 267 -23.06 14.38 15.59
N GLY A 268 -23.34 13.08 15.48
CA GLY A 268 -24.37 12.51 14.63
C GLY A 268 -24.09 12.67 13.13
N LEU A 269 -22.86 13.01 12.73
CA LEU A 269 -22.47 13.15 11.33
C LEU A 269 -21.08 12.52 11.11
N ALA A 270 -21.06 11.38 10.42
CA ALA A 270 -19.83 10.73 9.97
C ALA A 270 -19.53 11.14 8.53
N HIS A 271 -18.25 11.23 8.18
CA HIS A 271 -17.78 11.47 6.83
C HIS A 271 -17.18 10.18 6.24
N ASN A 272 -15.88 9.94 6.42
CA ASN A 272 -15.21 8.74 5.92
C ASN A 272 -14.83 7.79 7.06
N THR A 273 -14.88 6.49 6.78
CA THR A 273 -14.28 5.45 7.61
C THR A 273 -13.11 4.79 6.86
N HIS A 274 -12.08 4.45 7.61
CA HIS A 274 -10.97 3.62 7.17
C HIS A 274 -10.79 2.51 8.20
N ILE A 275 -10.59 1.26 7.77
CA ILE A 275 -10.31 0.15 8.68
C ILE A 275 -8.85 -0.28 8.53
N LYS A 276 -8.16 -0.43 9.65
CA LYS A 276 -6.82 -1.03 9.75
C LYS A 276 -6.78 -1.94 10.98
N GLY A 277 -6.46 -3.22 10.75
CA GLY A 277 -6.49 -4.24 11.80
C GLY A 277 -7.88 -4.35 12.45
N ASN A 278 -7.93 -4.23 13.77
CA ASN A 278 -9.16 -4.33 14.56
C ASN A 278 -9.84 -2.97 14.80
N TYR A 279 -9.44 -1.91 14.12
CA TYR A 279 -9.93 -0.56 14.40
C TYR A 279 -10.48 0.12 13.15
N ALA A 280 -11.60 0.83 13.34
CA ALA A 280 -12.18 1.75 12.38
C ALA A 280 -11.85 3.20 12.78
N TYR A 281 -11.30 3.96 11.86
CA TYR A 281 -10.89 5.35 12.01
C TYR A 281 -11.85 6.23 11.21
N VAL A 282 -12.67 7.01 11.90
CA VAL A 282 -13.76 7.74 11.30
C VAL A 282 -13.56 9.24 11.48
N SER A 283 -13.57 9.98 10.37
CA SER A 283 -13.65 11.44 10.41
C SER A 283 -15.09 11.90 10.66
N HIS A 284 -15.24 12.74 11.68
CA HIS A 284 -16.54 13.13 12.23
C HIS A 284 -16.76 14.66 12.26
N TYR A 285 -16.22 15.38 11.28
CA TYR A 285 -16.38 16.83 11.19
C TYR A 285 -16.04 17.51 12.53
N ALA A 286 -17.03 18.11 13.18
CA ALA A 286 -16.87 18.88 14.42
C ALA A 286 -16.41 18.05 15.63
N ASP A 287 -16.43 16.72 15.50
CA ASP A 287 -16.01 15.78 16.53
C ASP A 287 -14.58 15.24 16.32
N GLY A 288 -13.92 15.70 15.26
CA GLY A 288 -12.57 15.28 14.91
C GLY A 288 -12.49 13.81 14.45
N LEU A 289 -11.45 13.11 14.90
CA LEU A 289 -11.23 11.68 14.68
C LEU A 289 -11.89 10.86 15.78
N ARG A 290 -12.67 9.85 15.41
CA ARG A 290 -13.18 8.80 16.30
C ARG A 290 -12.59 7.47 15.89
N ILE A 291 -12.09 6.71 16.85
CA ILE A 291 -11.50 5.38 16.65
C ILE A 291 -12.38 4.37 17.38
N TYR A 292 -12.89 3.39 16.65
CA TYR A 292 -13.73 2.33 17.19
C TYR A 292 -13.01 0.99 17.10
N ASP A 293 -12.98 0.24 18.21
CA ASP A 293 -12.59 -1.17 18.21
C ASP A 293 -13.73 -1.99 17.60
N ILE A 294 -13.38 -2.78 16.59
CA ILE A 294 -14.27 -3.66 15.82
C ILE A 294 -13.82 -5.12 15.89
N SER A 295 -12.96 -5.48 16.85
CA SER A 295 -12.49 -6.85 17.06
C SER A 295 -13.62 -7.84 17.36
N ASP A 296 -14.68 -7.37 18.02
CA ASP A 296 -15.99 -8.03 18.03
C ASP A 296 -16.95 -7.30 17.08
N PRO A 297 -17.28 -7.87 15.91
CA PRO A 297 -18.13 -7.21 14.92
C PRO A 297 -19.59 -7.06 15.36
N TYR A 298 -19.97 -7.63 16.51
CA TYR A 298 -21.31 -7.52 17.10
C TYR A 298 -21.37 -6.54 18.29
N ASP A 299 -20.23 -5.93 18.67
CA ASP A 299 -20.14 -4.96 19.77
C ASP A 299 -19.05 -3.91 19.47
N ILE A 300 -19.41 -2.89 18.67
CA ILE A 300 -18.50 -1.79 18.31
C ILE A 300 -18.37 -0.84 19.50
N VAL A 301 -17.14 -0.58 19.94
CA VAL A 301 -16.86 0.31 21.08
C VAL A 301 -15.86 1.40 20.73
N GLU A 302 -16.03 2.61 21.27
CA GLU A 302 -15.06 3.69 21.08
C GLU A 302 -13.75 3.34 21.82
N ALA A 303 -12.66 3.20 21.07
CA ALA A 303 -11.32 2.94 21.58
C ALA A 303 -10.55 4.24 21.85
N GLY A 304 -10.83 5.30 21.09
CA GLY A 304 -10.27 6.60 21.35
C GLY A 304 -10.73 7.70 20.40
N TYR A 305 -10.32 8.93 20.71
CA TYR A 305 -10.69 10.07 19.88
C TYR A 305 -9.71 11.24 20.03
N TYR A 306 -9.70 12.10 19.00
CA TYR A 306 -9.04 13.40 19.03
C TYR A 306 -9.92 14.47 18.36
N ASP A 307 -10.26 15.51 19.12
CA ASP A 307 -11.08 16.62 18.64
C ASP A 307 -10.21 17.69 17.95
N THR A 308 -10.44 17.92 16.66
CA THR A 308 -9.75 18.97 15.87
C THR A 308 -10.54 20.29 15.81
N TYR A 309 -11.79 20.29 16.29
CA TYR A 309 -12.71 21.40 16.20
C TYR A 309 -13.43 21.66 17.54
N PRO A 310 -12.77 22.34 18.50
CA PRO A 310 -13.26 22.49 19.88
C PRO A 310 -14.48 23.42 20.03
N SER A 311 -15.12 23.83 18.93
CA SER A 311 -16.35 24.64 18.95
C SER A 311 -17.56 23.74 18.69
N PRO A 312 -18.65 23.86 19.48
CA PRO A 312 -19.85 23.07 19.24
C PRO A 312 -20.46 23.46 17.88
N SER A 313 -20.32 22.58 16.90
CA SER A 313 -21.03 22.68 15.63
C SER A 313 -21.63 21.33 15.26
N SER A 314 -22.80 21.36 14.62
CA SER A 314 -23.44 20.18 14.03
C SER A 314 -23.33 20.24 12.50
N GLY A 315 -22.30 20.92 12.00
CA GLY A 315 -22.11 21.24 10.58
C GLY A 315 -21.03 20.38 9.94
N PHE A 316 -20.66 20.77 8.73
CA PHE A 316 -19.61 20.14 7.91
C PHE A 316 -18.23 20.76 8.16
N ASP A 317 -18.04 21.46 9.28
CA ASP A 317 -16.75 22.04 9.68
C ASP A 317 -15.99 21.03 10.55
N GLY A 318 -14.66 21.06 10.51
CA GLY A 318 -13.82 20.16 11.29
C GLY A 318 -13.09 19.12 10.44
N ALA A 319 -12.87 17.92 10.99
CA ALA A 319 -12.17 16.82 10.33
C ALA A 319 -12.92 16.28 9.11
N TRP A 320 -12.34 16.49 7.93
CA TRP A 320 -12.79 15.96 6.64
C TRP A 320 -12.20 14.57 6.39
N GLY A 321 -10.88 14.49 6.35
CA GLY A 321 -10.14 13.25 6.04
C GLY A 321 -9.40 12.73 7.26
N ALA A 322 -9.24 11.41 7.35
CA ALA A 322 -8.33 10.77 8.27
C ALA A 322 -7.55 9.66 7.56
N TYR A 323 -6.23 9.59 7.73
CA TYR A 323 -5.37 8.56 7.13
C TYR A 323 -4.64 7.79 8.23
N PRO A 324 -5.00 6.52 8.50
CA PRO A 324 -4.43 5.73 9.60
C PRO A 324 -3.35 4.72 9.16
N PHE A 325 -2.88 4.78 7.91
CA PHE A 325 -2.10 3.69 7.32
C PHE A 325 -0.59 3.81 7.47
N TYR A 326 -0.08 4.81 8.20
CA TYR A 326 1.34 4.80 8.52
C TYR A 326 1.68 3.62 9.40
N ALA A 327 2.80 3.00 9.08
CA ALA A 327 3.29 1.87 9.83
C ALA A 327 3.63 2.32 11.27
N SER A 328 4.19 3.52 11.45
CA SER A 328 4.55 4.09 12.76
C SER A 328 3.40 4.27 13.76
N GLY A 329 2.14 4.07 13.35
CA GLY A 329 0.96 4.35 14.18
C GLY A 329 0.56 5.83 14.19
N LYS A 330 1.24 6.67 13.39
CA LYS A 330 0.80 8.03 13.11
C LYS A 330 -0.50 8.01 12.29
N ILE A 331 -1.38 8.96 12.58
CA ILE A 331 -2.65 9.15 11.87
C ILE A 331 -2.72 10.60 11.43
N LEU A 332 -3.01 10.85 10.16
CA LEU A 332 -3.33 12.19 9.68
C LEU A 332 -4.80 12.49 9.93
N ILE A 333 -5.09 13.73 10.27
CA ILE A 333 -6.44 14.27 10.25
C ILE A 333 -6.37 15.61 9.51
N SER A 334 -7.14 15.75 8.43
CA SER A 334 -7.28 17.02 7.74
C SER A 334 -8.53 17.73 8.21
N ASP A 335 -8.34 18.83 8.93
CA ASP A 335 -9.40 19.73 9.33
C ASP A 335 -9.55 20.86 8.31
N ARG A 336 -10.76 21.04 7.80
CA ARG A 336 -11.08 22.03 6.75
C ARG A 336 -10.70 23.46 7.13
N THR A 337 -10.62 23.75 8.43
CA THR A 337 -10.46 25.09 9.00
C THR A 337 -9.16 25.24 9.79
N THR A 338 -8.69 24.19 10.45
CA THR A 338 -7.54 24.24 11.36
C THR A 338 -6.32 23.44 10.89
N GLY A 339 -6.37 22.89 9.67
CA GLY A 339 -5.22 22.33 8.99
C GLY A 339 -4.96 20.86 9.28
N LEU A 340 -3.72 20.45 9.09
CA LEU A 340 -3.29 19.08 9.30
C LEU A 340 -3.00 18.84 10.78
N TYR A 341 -3.53 17.75 11.31
CA TYR A 341 -3.12 17.18 12.59
C TYR A 341 -2.45 15.84 12.34
N VAL A 342 -1.38 15.58 13.08
CA VAL A 342 -0.76 14.26 13.19
C VAL A 342 -0.94 13.81 14.62
N VAL A 343 -1.63 12.70 14.81
CA VAL A 343 -1.85 12.08 16.11
C VAL A 343 -1.25 10.68 16.13
N TYR A 344 -1.11 10.10 17.31
CA TYR A 344 -0.59 8.75 17.46
C TYR A 344 -1.59 7.82 18.13
N PHE A 345 -1.77 6.62 17.58
CA PHE A 345 -2.57 5.56 18.19
C PHE A 345 -1.84 4.24 18.07
N GLU A 346 -1.56 3.60 19.21
CA GLU A 346 -0.83 2.33 19.27
C GLU A 346 -1.49 1.23 18.44
N GLY A 347 -2.83 1.16 18.45
CA GLY A 347 -3.58 0.19 17.64
C GLY A 347 -3.50 0.41 16.12
N ALA A 348 -2.94 1.54 15.67
CA ALA A 348 -2.66 1.81 14.26
C ALA A 348 -1.24 1.40 13.84
N ALA A 349 -0.34 1.08 14.77
CA ALA A 349 1.02 0.69 14.43
C ALA A 349 1.07 -0.71 13.78
N GLU A 350 1.92 -0.90 12.77
CA GLU A 350 2.24 -2.23 12.26
C GLU A 350 3.45 -2.78 13.01
N GLY A 351 3.25 -3.80 13.83
CA GLY A 351 4.29 -4.23 14.78
C GLY A 351 4.23 -3.46 16.09
N ASP A 352 5.03 -3.89 17.06
CA ASP A 352 5.14 -3.17 18.33
C ASP A 352 5.80 -1.80 18.04
N PRO A 353 5.26 -0.67 18.52
CA PRO A 353 5.91 0.64 18.32
C PRO A 353 7.35 0.71 18.86
N LEU A 354 7.72 -0.21 19.76
CA LEU A 354 9.07 -0.39 20.29
C LEU A 354 9.91 -1.38 19.46
N ASP A 355 9.40 -1.88 18.34
CA ASP A 355 10.18 -2.63 17.37
C ASP A 355 11.13 -1.68 16.62
N PRO A 356 12.38 -2.09 16.35
CA PRO A 356 13.30 -1.32 15.53
C PRO A 356 12.82 -1.33 14.07
N ASN A 357 13.12 -0.28 13.29
CA ASN A 357 12.96 -0.35 11.83
C ASN A 357 13.88 -1.44 11.24
N PRO A 358 13.55 -2.01 10.07
CA PRO A 358 14.41 -2.99 9.41
C PRO A 358 15.73 -2.37 8.93
N PRO A 359 16.81 -3.17 8.83
CA PRO A 359 18.03 -2.77 8.13
C PRO A 359 17.74 -2.36 6.68
N ALA A 360 18.36 -1.27 6.22
CA ALA A 360 18.13 -0.73 4.88
C ALA A 360 19.27 -1.09 3.92
N ASN A 361 19.00 -1.05 2.61
CA ASN A 361 20.00 -1.30 1.55
C ASN A 361 20.74 -2.64 1.72
N LEU A 362 20.02 -3.70 2.12
CA LEU A 362 20.58 -5.04 2.16
C LEU A 362 21.04 -5.45 0.75
N ALA A 363 22.28 -5.87 0.64
CA ALA A 363 22.85 -6.40 -0.58
C ALA A 363 23.73 -7.61 -0.27
N ALA A 364 23.76 -8.56 -1.21
CA ALA A 364 24.65 -9.70 -1.20
C ALA A 364 25.58 -9.64 -2.42
N TYR A 365 26.80 -10.12 -2.27
CA TYR A 365 27.77 -10.20 -3.35
C TYR A 365 28.69 -11.42 -3.19
N SER A 366 28.90 -12.10 -4.30
CA SER A 366 29.88 -13.17 -4.51
C SER A 366 30.14 -13.29 -6.00
N ASP A 367 31.35 -13.70 -6.35
CA ASP A 367 31.80 -13.97 -7.72
C ASP A 367 32.77 -15.16 -7.73
N TYR A 368 33.25 -15.55 -8.91
CA TYR A 368 34.16 -16.68 -9.12
C TYR A 368 35.47 -16.61 -8.32
N THR A 369 35.84 -15.42 -7.81
CA THR A 369 37.02 -15.26 -6.93
C THR A 369 36.70 -15.61 -5.47
N THR A 370 35.42 -15.72 -5.14
CA THR A 370 34.87 -16.02 -3.80
C THR A 370 33.84 -17.17 -3.83
N PRO A 371 34.16 -18.33 -4.46
CA PRO A 371 33.20 -19.40 -4.77
C PRO A 371 32.59 -20.10 -3.56
N SER A 372 33.13 -19.87 -2.36
CA SER A 372 32.64 -20.48 -1.12
C SER A 372 32.23 -19.46 -0.07
N SER A 373 31.97 -18.21 -0.48
CA SER A 373 31.56 -17.16 0.44
C SER A 373 30.67 -16.10 -0.19
N ILE A 374 29.70 -15.59 0.57
CA ILE A 374 28.86 -14.44 0.21
C ILE A 374 29.12 -13.31 1.20
N SER A 375 29.34 -12.11 0.68
CA SER A 375 29.43 -10.89 1.49
C SER A 375 28.09 -10.19 1.52
N LEU A 376 27.58 -9.91 2.71
CA LEU A 376 26.39 -9.11 2.96
C LEU A 376 26.78 -7.71 3.42
N THR A 377 26.06 -6.70 2.95
CA THR A 377 26.16 -5.32 3.43
C THR A 377 24.78 -4.71 3.66
N TRP A 378 24.66 -3.83 4.64
CA TRP A 378 23.43 -3.12 4.97
C TRP A 378 23.71 -1.81 5.69
N ASN A 379 22.69 -0.98 5.84
CA ASN A 379 22.64 0.18 6.72
C ASN A 379 21.82 -0.16 7.96
N ASP A 380 22.40 0.07 9.13
CA ASP A 380 21.70 -0.14 10.40
C ASP A 380 20.49 0.81 10.56
N PRO A 381 19.39 0.35 11.17
CA PRO A 381 18.29 1.24 11.52
C PRO A 381 18.71 2.27 12.58
N THR A 382 18.16 3.47 12.47
CA THR A 382 18.45 4.58 13.39
C THR A 382 17.26 4.94 14.28
N ASN A 383 16.09 4.35 14.05
CA ASN A 383 14.86 4.65 14.78
C ASN A 383 14.03 3.38 15.02
N TYR A 384 13.23 3.41 16.08
CA TYR A 384 12.08 2.54 16.30
C TYR A 384 10.95 2.86 15.31
N PHE A 385 9.95 2.00 15.25
CA PHE A 385 8.80 2.17 14.37
C PHE A 385 8.00 3.44 14.68
N ASN A 386 7.89 3.80 15.96
CA ASN A 386 7.22 5.03 16.40
C ASN A 386 8.00 6.33 16.04
N GLY A 387 9.23 6.23 15.51
CA GLY A 387 10.10 7.35 15.16
C GLY A 387 11.11 7.74 16.22
N ASP A 388 11.07 7.14 17.42
CA ASP A 388 12.07 7.39 18.46
C ASP A 388 13.45 6.90 18.02
N THR A 389 14.50 7.59 18.45
CA THR A 389 15.88 7.23 18.10
C THR A 389 16.28 5.87 18.69
N LEU A 390 16.85 5.01 17.85
CA LEU A 390 17.47 3.74 18.21
C LEU A 390 18.99 3.88 18.16
N LEU A 391 19.69 3.63 19.28
CA LEU A 391 21.14 3.80 19.33
C LEU A 391 21.86 2.51 18.94
N PRO A 392 23.05 2.56 18.29
CA PRO A 392 23.84 1.37 17.93
C PRO A 392 24.29 0.49 19.12
N GLY A 393 24.09 0.93 20.36
CA GLY A 393 24.36 0.11 21.55
C GLY A 393 23.18 -0.76 21.98
N ASP A 394 21.99 -0.54 21.40
CA ASP A 394 20.74 -1.08 21.93
C ASP A 394 20.26 -2.32 21.16
N PHE A 395 20.89 -2.68 20.04
CA PHE A 395 20.44 -3.78 19.18
C PHE A 395 21.60 -4.52 18.47
N THR A 396 21.27 -5.70 17.96
CA THR A 396 22.10 -6.51 17.07
C THR A 396 21.39 -6.72 15.73
N ILE A 397 22.15 -7.09 14.71
CA ILE A 397 21.65 -7.54 13.41
C ILE A 397 21.75 -9.06 13.38
N GLU A 398 20.59 -9.71 13.34
CA GLU A 398 20.49 -11.15 13.23
C GLU A 398 20.45 -11.54 11.76
N ILE A 399 21.19 -12.58 11.41
CA ILE A 399 21.34 -13.08 10.05
C ILE A 399 21.00 -14.57 10.05
N GLU A 400 20.03 -14.94 9.22
CA GLU A 400 19.62 -16.30 8.95
C GLU A 400 19.94 -16.64 7.49
N ARG A 401 20.41 -17.87 7.27
CA ARG A 401 20.62 -18.45 5.94
C ARG A 401 19.72 -19.66 5.79
N ASP A 402 18.89 -19.68 4.75
CA ASP A 402 17.92 -20.73 4.46
C ASP A 402 17.03 -21.09 5.67
N GLY A 403 16.63 -20.06 6.43
CA GLY A 403 15.80 -20.18 7.64
C GLY A 403 16.55 -20.67 8.90
N ALA A 404 17.88 -20.71 8.89
CA ALA A 404 18.70 -21.07 10.04
C ALA A 404 19.63 -19.92 10.47
N PRO A 405 19.72 -19.56 11.76
CA PRO A 405 20.63 -18.53 12.23
C PRO A 405 22.10 -18.85 11.93
N VAL A 406 22.81 -17.90 11.32
CA VAL A 406 24.24 -18.00 10.99
C VAL A 406 25.10 -16.96 11.70
N ALA A 407 24.54 -15.79 12.04
CA ALA A 407 25.26 -14.75 12.78
C ALA A 407 24.35 -13.80 13.55
N SER A 408 24.93 -13.18 14.58
CA SER A 408 24.43 -12.00 15.27
C SER A 408 25.55 -10.96 15.27
N VAL A 409 25.34 -9.83 14.61
CA VAL A 409 26.33 -8.80 14.37
C VAL A 409 26.00 -7.57 15.21
N ALA A 410 26.98 -7.02 15.93
CA ALA A 410 26.76 -5.80 16.67
C ALA A 410 26.45 -4.63 15.73
N ALA A 411 25.49 -3.78 16.11
CA ALA A 411 25.21 -2.56 15.37
C ALA A 411 26.46 -1.64 15.31
N GLY A 412 26.54 -0.87 14.23
CA GLY A 412 27.72 -0.14 13.76
C GLY A 412 28.60 -0.94 12.80
N ASN A 413 28.32 -2.21 12.56
CA ASN A 413 29.05 -3.05 11.61
C ASN A 413 28.14 -3.53 10.48
N GLY A 414 27.93 -2.67 9.48
CA GLY A 414 27.03 -2.91 8.33
C GLY A 414 27.51 -3.92 7.29
N GLN A 415 28.27 -4.95 7.72
CA GLN A 415 28.77 -5.99 6.84
C GLN A 415 28.97 -7.33 7.56
N TYR A 416 28.76 -8.42 6.83
CA TYR A 416 29.03 -9.79 7.26
C TYR A 416 29.54 -10.62 6.08
N SER A 417 30.48 -11.52 6.31
CA SER A 417 30.93 -12.47 5.29
C SER A 417 30.61 -13.88 5.77
N ASP A 418 29.74 -14.55 5.02
CA ASP A 418 29.40 -15.95 5.24
C ASP A 418 30.30 -16.83 4.40
N GLY A 419 30.88 -17.87 5.00
CA GLY A 419 31.88 -18.72 4.37
C GLY A 419 31.58 -20.21 4.52
N GLY A 420 32.24 -21.03 3.70
CA GLY A 420 32.02 -22.48 3.66
C GLY A 420 30.78 -22.88 2.85
N LEU A 421 30.38 -22.03 1.92
CA LEU A 421 29.27 -22.26 0.99
C LEU A 421 29.72 -23.18 -0.15
N ASN A 422 28.75 -23.88 -0.74
CA ASN A 422 28.94 -24.59 -2.00
C ASN A 422 28.84 -23.62 -3.17
N ASP A 423 29.83 -23.68 -4.06
CA ASP A 423 29.89 -22.93 -5.31
C ASP A 423 28.68 -23.21 -6.21
N GLY A 424 28.20 -22.17 -6.90
CA GLY A 424 27.01 -22.20 -7.76
C GLY A 424 25.68 -22.43 -7.04
N GLN A 425 25.67 -22.61 -5.71
CA GLN A 425 24.43 -22.80 -4.96
C GLN A 425 23.79 -21.46 -4.59
N LEU A 426 22.48 -21.33 -4.87
CA LEU A 426 21.66 -20.21 -4.40
C LEU A 426 21.41 -20.33 -2.89
N TYR A 427 21.64 -19.23 -2.17
CA TYR A 427 21.31 -19.09 -0.75
C TYR A 427 20.37 -17.91 -0.55
N GLN A 428 19.41 -18.08 0.36
CA GLN A 428 18.54 -17.01 0.82
C GLN A 428 19.01 -16.53 2.19
N TYR A 429 19.16 -15.21 2.33
CA TYR A 429 19.48 -14.56 3.60
C TYR A 429 18.30 -13.74 4.07
N ALA A 430 17.96 -13.92 5.35
CA ALA A 430 17.02 -13.09 6.08
C ALA A 430 17.79 -12.31 7.15
N VAL A 431 17.62 -10.99 7.18
CA VAL A 431 18.36 -10.07 8.06
C VAL A 431 17.37 -9.17 8.78
N TYR A 432 17.51 -9.03 10.10
CA TYR A 432 16.65 -8.18 10.91
C TYR A 432 17.39 -7.60 12.11
N ALA A 433 16.92 -6.46 12.62
CA ALA A 433 17.43 -5.86 13.84
C ALA A 433 16.71 -6.45 15.05
N LYS A 434 17.44 -6.68 16.14
CA LYS A 434 16.92 -7.19 17.40
C LYS A 434 17.39 -6.34 18.57
N VAL A 435 16.45 -5.74 19.29
CA VAL A 435 16.72 -4.90 20.46
C VAL A 435 17.15 -5.78 21.63
N THR A 436 18.33 -5.49 22.18
CA THR A 436 18.98 -6.28 23.22
C THR A 436 18.23 -6.25 24.54
N ALA A 437 17.54 -5.14 24.84
CA ALA A 437 16.85 -4.94 26.11
C ALA A 437 15.49 -5.64 26.20
N THR A 438 14.78 -5.77 25.07
CA THR A 438 13.38 -6.23 25.03
C THR A 438 13.19 -7.51 24.21
N ASP A 439 14.23 -7.97 23.49
CA ASP A 439 14.14 -9.01 22.46
C ASP A 439 13.18 -8.65 21.29
N SER A 440 12.71 -7.40 21.19
CA SER A 440 11.91 -6.87 20.07
C SER A 440 12.68 -6.96 18.76
N THR A 441 12.00 -7.25 17.66
CA THR A 441 12.61 -7.49 16.35
C THR A 441 11.99 -6.61 15.28
N SER A 442 12.80 -6.13 14.34
CA SER A 442 12.27 -5.47 13.16
C SER A 442 11.53 -6.44 12.25
N GLN A 443 10.85 -5.89 11.24
CA GLN A 443 10.55 -6.67 10.04
C GLN A 443 11.83 -7.27 9.43
N VAL A 444 11.67 -8.41 8.75
CA VAL A 444 12.76 -9.11 8.08
C VAL A 444 12.97 -8.52 6.69
N VAL A 445 14.22 -8.28 6.31
CA VAL A 445 14.62 -7.98 4.93
C VAL A 445 15.39 -9.17 4.36
N GLU A 446 15.14 -9.48 3.10
CA GLU A 446 15.68 -10.68 2.46
C GLU A 446 16.50 -10.35 1.21
N VAL A 447 17.50 -11.18 0.93
CA VAL A 447 18.27 -11.17 -0.31
C VAL A 447 18.68 -12.59 -0.68
N GLU A 448 18.68 -12.89 -1.97
CA GLU A 448 19.17 -14.17 -2.49
C GLU A 448 20.43 -13.95 -3.33
N TRP A 449 21.39 -14.87 -3.24
CA TRP A 449 22.60 -14.81 -4.05
C TRP A 449 23.24 -16.19 -4.25
N HIS A 450 23.85 -16.41 -5.42
CA HIS A 450 24.61 -17.62 -5.68
C HIS A 450 26.04 -17.46 -5.14
N ALA A 451 26.52 -18.40 -4.32
CA ALA A 451 27.93 -18.41 -3.97
C ALA A 451 28.76 -18.65 -5.25
N GLY A 452 29.77 -17.82 -5.51
CA GLY A 452 30.51 -17.83 -6.78
C GLY A 452 29.93 -16.92 -7.87
N GLY A 453 28.78 -16.28 -7.64
CA GLY A 453 28.02 -15.60 -8.70
C GLY A 453 27.09 -16.58 -9.42
N SER A 454 26.23 -16.07 -10.31
CA SER A 454 25.31 -16.90 -11.09
C SER A 454 26.08 -17.94 -11.90
N PRO A 455 25.65 -19.22 -11.90
CA PRO A 455 26.30 -20.26 -12.70
C PRO A 455 25.90 -20.17 -14.19
N VAL A 456 24.95 -19.31 -14.55
CA VAL A 456 24.43 -19.23 -15.92
C VAL A 456 25.10 -18.09 -16.69
N PRO A 457 25.76 -18.35 -17.83
CA PRO A 457 26.31 -17.30 -18.69
C PRO A 457 25.24 -16.30 -19.13
N ALA A 458 25.62 -15.02 -19.33
CA ALA A 458 24.76 -14.09 -20.05
C ALA A 458 24.59 -14.54 -21.51
N ALA A 459 23.51 -14.10 -22.15
CA ALA A 459 23.31 -14.34 -23.58
C ALA A 459 24.44 -13.67 -24.39
N PRO A 460 24.88 -14.27 -25.50
CA PRO A 460 25.74 -13.59 -26.48
C PRO A 460 25.09 -12.28 -26.95
N ASP A 461 25.90 -11.25 -27.23
CA ASP A 461 25.36 -9.95 -27.63
C ASP A 461 25.56 -9.68 -29.13
N ASN A 462 24.86 -8.68 -29.67
CA ASN A 462 25.01 -8.21 -31.05
C ASN A 462 24.82 -9.30 -32.13
N LEU A 463 23.91 -10.26 -31.91
CA LEU A 463 23.56 -11.26 -32.91
C LEU A 463 23.06 -10.58 -34.20
N ALA A 464 23.76 -10.84 -35.31
CA ALA A 464 23.42 -10.35 -36.63
C ALA A 464 23.55 -11.46 -37.67
N GLY A 465 22.66 -11.46 -38.66
CA GLY A 465 22.64 -12.43 -39.75
C GLY A 465 22.63 -11.76 -41.12
N THR A 466 23.46 -12.26 -42.05
CA THR A 466 23.41 -11.88 -43.47
C THR A 466 23.17 -13.10 -44.35
N GLY A 467 22.19 -13.00 -45.24
CA GLY A 467 21.88 -14.05 -46.21
C GLY A 467 22.60 -13.83 -47.54
N SER A 468 23.00 -14.92 -48.18
CA SER A 468 23.49 -14.98 -49.56
C SER A 468 22.68 -15.99 -50.38
N ALA A 469 23.01 -16.12 -51.67
CA ALA A 469 22.36 -17.11 -52.55
C ALA A 469 22.62 -18.57 -52.15
N VAL A 470 23.53 -18.85 -51.21
CA VAL A 470 23.94 -20.21 -50.82
C VAL A 470 24.07 -20.45 -49.31
N ALA A 471 24.08 -19.39 -48.49
CA ALA A 471 24.39 -19.50 -47.06
C ALA A 471 23.80 -18.34 -46.24
N ALA A 472 23.62 -18.57 -44.94
CA ALA A 472 23.41 -17.55 -43.92
C ALA A 472 24.68 -17.44 -43.06
N VAL A 473 25.21 -16.22 -42.91
CA VAL A 473 26.36 -15.94 -42.05
C VAL A 473 25.87 -15.21 -40.81
N LEU A 474 26.14 -15.78 -39.65
CA LEU A 474 25.83 -15.23 -38.33
C LEU A 474 27.09 -14.68 -37.69
N THR A 475 26.97 -13.57 -36.97
CA THR A 475 28.00 -12.98 -36.11
C THR A 475 27.38 -12.56 -34.79
N TRP A 476 28.14 -12.62 -33.70
CA TRP A 476 27.74 -12.20 -32.36
C TRP A 476 29.00 -11.81 -31.57
N ASN A 477 28.83 -11.37 -30.34
CA ASN A 477 29.90 -11.22 -29.35
C ASN A 477 29.69 -12.25 -28.26
N ASP A 478 30.75 -12.93 -27.83
CA ASP A 478 30.66 -13.82 -26.68
C ASP A 478 30.37 -13.02 -25.40
N PRO A 479 29.62 -13.59 -24.43
CA PRO A 479 29.35 -12.92 -23.17
C PRO A 479 30.64 -12.75 -22.35
N ALA A 480 30.74 -11.63 -21.64
CA ALA A 480 31.82 -11.38 -20.68
C ALA A 480 31.36 -11.50 -19.22
N THR A 481 30.08 -11.74 -19.00
CA THR A 481 29.44 -11.82 -17.69
C THR A 481 28.50 -13.01 -17.60
N GLN A 482 28.23 -13.45 -16.38
CA GLN A 482 27.10 -14.30 -16.04
C GLN A 482 25.79 -13.50 -16.19
N SER A 483 24.66 -14.20 -16.08
CA SER A 483 23.31 -13.63 -16.21
C SER A 483 22.97 -12.58 -15.15
N ASP A 484 23.65 -12.60 -14.00
CA ASP A 484 23.54 -11.61 -12.93
C ASP A 484 24.50 -10.42 -13.09
N GLY A 485 25.30 -10.39 -14.16
CA GLY A 485 26.29 -9.35 -14.45
C GLY A 485 27.63 -9.52 -13.76
N THR A 486 27.83 -10.58 -12.96
CA THR A 486 29.16 -10.93 -12.43
C THR A 486 30.09 -11.39 -13.57
N PRO A 487 31.42 -11.25 -13.46
CA PRO A 487 32.31 -11.65 -14.54
C PRO A 487 32.22 -13.16 -14.84
N LEU A 488 32.24 -13.52 -16.12
CA LEU A 488 32.24 -14.89 -16.61
C LEU A 488 33.68 -15.42 -16.73
N ASP A 489 33.98 -16.60 -16.17
CA ASP A 489 35.32 -17.20 -16.22
C ASP A 489 35.36 -18.63 -16.76
N ASP A 490 34.21 -19.21 -17.09
CA ASP A 490 34.05 -20.64 -17.36
C ASP A 490 33.29 -20.98 -18.66
N LEU A 491 33.07 -19.99 -19.55
CA LEU A 491 32.46 -20.16 -20.87
C LEU A 491 33.11 -21.32 -21.65
N ALA A 492 32.33 -22.33 -22.01
CA ALA A 492 32.82 -23.54 -22.67
C ALA A 492 32.51 -23.60 -24.16
N GLU A 493 31.31 -23.17 -24.56
CA GLU A 493 30.85 -23.27 -25.94
C GLU A 493 29.71 -22.30 -26.26
N ILE A 494 29.55 -22.01 -27.56
CA ILE A 494 28.42 -21.26 -28.11
C ILE A 494 27.58 -22.21 -28.94
N ARG A 495 26.27 -22.28 -28.67
CA ARG A 495 25.31 -23.13 -29.38
C ARG A 495 24.46 -22.30 -30.32
N ILE A 496 24.33 -22.77 -31.56
CA ILE A 496 23.59 -22.11 -32.63
C ILE A 496 22.35 -22.92 -32.97
N TYR A 497 21.20 -22.27 -32.96
CA TYR A 497 19.91 -22.88 -33.26
C TYR A 497 19.31 -22.29 -34.53
N ARG A 498 18.62 -23.14 -35.29
CA ARG A 498 17.82 -22.75 -36.46
C ARG A 498 16.41 -23.27 -36.27
N ASN A 499 15.42 -22.36 -36.25
CA ASN A 499 14.02 -22.67 -35.98
C ASN A 499 13.84 -23.50 -34.69
N GLY A 500 14.62 -23.21 -33.65
CA GLY A 500 14.60 -23.91 -32.37
C GLY A 500 15.34 -25.25 -32.34
N VAL A 501 16.02 -25.66 -33.41
CA VAL A 501 16.83 -26.90 -33.45
C VAL A 501 18.30 -26.55 -33.50
N GLN A 502 19.10 -27.10 -32.60
CA GLN A 502 20.55 -26.90 -32.59
C GLN A 502 21.18 -27.42 -33.88
N VAL A 503 21.89 -26.56 -34.60
CA VAL A 503 22.54 -26.88 -35.88
C VAL A 503 24.06 -26.90 -35.77
N ALA A 504 24.63 -26.21 -34.78
CA ALA A 504 26.07 -26.20 -34.53
C ALA A 504 26.41 -25.83 -33.08
N THR A 505 27.65 -26.14 -32.73
CA THR A 505 28.34 -25.67 -31.54
C THR A 505 29.72 -25.17 -31.97
N VAL A 506 30.16 -24.03 -31.46
CA VAL A 506 31.49 -23.47 -31.72
C VAL A 506 32.21 -23.15 -30.40
N ALA A 507 33.54 -23.10 -30.46
CA ALA A 507 34.37 -22.80 -29.29
C ALA A 507 34.32 -21.30 -28.94
N PRO A 508 34.54 -20.91 -27.68
CA PRO A 508 34.65 -19.51 -27.27
C PRO A 508 35.71 -18.76 -28.09
N GLY A 509 35.44 -17.49 -28.37
CA GLY A 509 36.16 -16.63 -29.30
C GLY A 509 35.80 -16.87 -30.78
N THR A 510 34.94 -17.84 -31.10
CA THR A 510 34.46 -18.08 -32.46
C THR A 510 33.17 -17.32 -32.70
N GLU A 511 33.28 -16.00 -32.87
CA GLU A 511 32.16 -15.05 -32.97
C GLU A 511 31.46 -15.02 -34.35
N SER A 512 31.53 -16.13 -35.10
CA SER A 512 30.84 -16.25 -36.38
C SER A 512 30.55 -17.70 -36.78
N TYR A 513 29.45 -17.90 -37.50
CA TYR A 513 29.06 -19.21 -38.05
C TYR A 513 28.41 -19.06 -39.43
N THR A 514 28.71 -19.99 -40.34
CA THR A 514 28.09 -20.04 -41.67
C THR A 514 27.23 -21.28 -41.81
N ASP A 515 25.92 -21.10 -41.94
CA ASP A 515 24.94 -22.15 -42.21
C ASP A 515 24.59 -22.21 -43.71
N ASN A 516 24.33 -23.42 -44.23
CA ASN A 516 23.94 -23.65 -45.61
C ASN A 516 22.53 -24.28 -45.67
N PRO A 517 21.46 -23.55 -45.27
CA PRO A 517 20.10 -24.08 -45.27
C PRO A 517 19.53 -24.21 -46.71
N PRO A 518 18.45 -24.99 -46.89
CA PRO A 518 17.69 -25.00 -48.14
C PRO A 518 17.25 -23.58 -48.56
N LEU A 519 17.37 -23.30 -49.86
CA LEU A 519 17.08 -21.98 -50.42
C LEU A 519 15.56 -21.71 -50.52
N GLY A 520 15.19 -20.43 -50.44
CA GLY A 520 13.81 -19.97 -50.67
C GLY A 520 12.92 -19.95 -49.41
N PHE A 521 13.50 -20.13 -48.22
CA PHE A 521 12.79 -20.10 -46.94
C PHE A 521 13.37 -19.03 -46.01
N THR A 522 12.54 -18.58 -45.07
CA THR A 522 12.97 -17.76 -43.93
C THR A 522 13.30 -18.68 -42.76
N TYR A 523 14.41 -18.41 -42.09
CA TYR A 523 14.86 -19.14 -40.90
C TYR A 523 15.04 -18.16 -39.75
N ALA A 524 14.60 -18.56 -38.56
CA ALA A 524 14.94 -17.89 -37.32
C ALA A 524 16.21 -18.52 -36.76
N TYR A 525 17.18 -17.70 -36.37
CA TYR A 525 18.39 -18.15 -35.70
C TYR A 525 18.44 -17.54 -34.30
N THR A 526 18.91 -18.34 -33.35
CA THR A 526 19.26 -17.87 -32.01
C THR A 526 20.62 -18.45 -31.65
N VAL A 527 21.34 -17.74 -30.78
CA VAL A 527 22.64 -18.13 -30.27
C VAL A 527 22.60 -18.08 -28.75
N THR A 528 23.25 -19.03 -28.10
CA THR A 528 23.31 -19.16 -26.64
C THR A 528 24.74 -19.50 -26.23
N ALA A 529 25.10 -19.16 -25.00
CA ALA A 529 26.36 -19.51 -24.37
C ALA A 529 26.15 -20.64 -23.37
N ALA A 530 27.10 -21.56 -23.26
CA ALA A 530 27.08 -22.62 -22.27
C ALA A 530 28.41 -22.71 -21.51
N ASP A 531 28.32 -22.95 -20.21
CA ASP A 531 29.46 -23.09 -19.32
C ASP A 531 30.14 -24.48 -19.42
N ASN A 532 31.17 -24.70 -18.59
CA ASN A 532 31.85 -25.99 -18.46
C ASN A 532 31.41 -26.81 -17.23
N GLU A 533 30.34 -26.40 -16.57
CA GLU A 533 29.86 -27.01 -15.33
C GLU A 533 29.14 -28.35 -15.58
N ASN A 534 28.80 -29.05 -14.48
CA ASN A 534 28.02 -30.28 -14.55
C ASN A 534 26.92 -30.29 -13.47
N PRO A 535 25.63 -30.14 -13.84
CA PRO A 535 25.13 -30.04 -15.21
C PRO A 535 25.55 -28.73 -15.89
N VAL A 536 25.66 -28.75 -17.22
CA VAL A 536 25.97 -27.55 -18.01
C VAL A 536 24.80 -26.57 -17.93
N ASN A 537 25.07 -25.30 -17.62
CA ASN A 537 24.08 -24.23 -17.74
C ASN A 537 24.20 -23.53 -19.11
N GLU A 538 23.05 -23.22 -19.69
CA GLU A 538 22.94 -22.56 -20.98
C GLU A 538 22.17 -21.25 -20.82
N SER A 539 22.69 -20.18 -21.42
CA SER A 539 22.12 -18.84 -21.35
C SER A 539 20.76 -18.75 -22.02
N ASP A 540 20.06 -17.64 -21.78
CA ASP A 540 19.00 -17.20 -22.67
C ASP A 540 19.52 -17.01 -24.11
N ALA A 541 18.61 -17.09 -25.07
CA ALA A 541 18.92 -16.95 -26.49
C ALA A 541 18.92 -15.48 -26.93
N SER A 542 19.94 -15.11 -27.71
CA SER A 542 20.06 -13.81 -28.39
C SER A 542 19.17 -13.67 -29.62
#